data_AF-A0A3N5GG20-F1
#
_entry.id   AF-A0A3N5GG20-F1
#
_cell.length_a   1.000
_cell.length_b   1.000
_cell.length_c   1.000
_cell.angle_alpha   90.00
_cell.angle_beta   90.00
_cell.angle_gamma   90.00
#
_symmetry.space_group_name_H-M   'P 1'
#
loop_
_entity.id
_entity.type
_entity.pdbx_description
1 polymer ?
#
loop_
_entity_poly.entity_id
_entity_poly.type
_entity_poly.pdbx_seq_one_letter_code
_entity_poly.pdbx_strand_id
1 'polypeptide(L)'
;MAEKERFFRQSLLLDNPLDYKLDAYWSQFTWLYDCFDELAYLRAQGEPDSGKSAIMLRSGYVCYRLFKTSGVGSAASLKQLQHIYRGTVFFDEIKDNLDEFDDRVVMLNIGAMKDQAWATNVATIKLPDGTVDYEVVSYCLFGPKMVTMYGKFPQDATESRFLTFKTFKKELEELKKHNIPRRLDDAWRKKAELLRNLDMTWRLKHWQYRLHPPDELEDMRVSTRVNQVTVPIKYILTMDTTPEQQKDAINDVELVIRNLYEEQLFEKSQKTEARVVEAIWCVLHEPEFMALDFVQSCQLDEWGLAQYIRYPDLAKVVNFILDEMNQGTGNSPAIILEVSDADVSDTSGDSDKESRGKKKAPGLGVTSNTIGKLCRHALRLPVHRMGRGYVVIIHSEMQKELVQERIELLRVR
;
A
#
# COMPACT_ATOMS: atom_id res chain seq x y z
N MET A 1 19.32 -9.30 19.37
CA MET A 1 18.16 -9.98 18.74
C MET A 1 17.31 -10.80 19.72
N ALA A 2 17.74 -11.97 20.20
CA ALA A 2 16.90 -12.88 21.00
C ALA A 2 16.28 -12.24 22.27
N GLU A 3 17.05 -11.41 22.99
CA GLU A 3 16.53 -10.69 24.16
C GLU A 3 15.42 -9.69 23.80
N LYS A 4 15.54 -9.04 22.63
CA LYS A 4 14.55 -8.08 22.13
C LYS A 4 13.27 -8.78 21.67
N GLU A 5 13.39 -9.93 20.99
CA GLU A 5 12.23 -10.78 20.68
C GLU A 5 11.50 -11.21 21.96
N ARG A 6 12.25 -11.66 22.99
CA ARG A 6 11.67 -12.01 24.29
C ARG A 6 10.95 -10.83 24.93
N PHE A 7 11.54 -9.64 24.88
CA PHE A 7 10.89 -8.42 25.35
C PHE A 7 9.58 -8.14 24.61
N PHE A 8 9.55 -8.30 23.29
CA PHE A 8 8.32 -8.13 22.51
C PHE A 8 7.26 -9.18 22.83
N ARG A 9 7.63 -10.45 22.99
CA ARG A 9 6.68 -11.50 23.43
C ARG A 9 6.06 -11.23 24.81
N GLN A 10 6.77 -10.52 25.68
CA GLN A 10 6.26 -10.11 26.99
C GLN A 10 5.45 -8.80 26.94
N SER A 11 5.60 -8.03 25.86
CA SER A 11 5.07 -6.66 25.76
C SER A 11 3.95 -6.53 24.75
N LEU A 12 3.87 -7.43 23.77
CA LEU A 12 2.99 -7.35 22.62
C LEU A 12 2.20 -8.64 22.49
N LEU A 13 1.01 -8.53 21.92
CA LEU A 13 0.25 -9.67 21.44
C LEU A 13 0.05 -9.49 19.94
N LEU A 14 0.98 -10.06 19.17
CA LEU A 14 0.93 -10.12 17.71
C LEU A 14 0.31 -11.44 17.28
N ASP A 15 -0.44 -11.37 16.18
CA ASP A 15 -1.20 -12.49 15.63
C ASP A 15 -0.31 -13.50 14.90
N ASN A 16 0.74 -13.02 14.21
CA ASN A 16 1.74 -13.86 13.56
C ASN A 16 2.98 -14.03 14.47
N PRO A 17 3.40 -15.27 14.81
CA PRO A 17 4.60 -15.53 15.60
C PRO A 17 5.91 -14.99 15.00
N LEU A 18 5.99 -14.81 13.68
CA LEU A 18 7.16 -14.24 13.00
C LEU A 18 7.25 -12.73 13.15
N ASP A 19 6.13 -12.04 13.40
CA ASP A 19 6.13 -10.58 13.55
C ASP A 19 6.95 -10.14 14.78
N TYR A 20 7.03 -10.97 15.82
CA TYR A 20 7.90 -10.70 16.98
C TYR A 20 9.39 -10.66 16.59
N LYS A 21 9.81 -11.55 15.69
CA LYS A 21 11.17 -11.57 15.16
C LYS A 21 11.38 -10.36 14.25
N LEU A 22 10.43 -10.11 13.34
CA LEU A 22 10.50 -8.96 12.45
C LEU A 22 10.58 -7.64 13.21
N ASP A 23 9.82 -7.47 14.29
CA ASP A 23 9.87 -6.28 15.14
C ASP A 23 11.25 -6.15 15.83
N ALA A 24 11.82 -7.26 16.31
CA ALA A 24 13.18 -7.29 16.87
C ALA A 24 14.23 -6.85 15.85
N TYR A 25 14.11 -7.33 14.62
CA TYR A 25 15.02 -6.99 13.53
C TYR A 25 14.85 -5.55 13.07
N TRP A 26 13.62 -5.12 12.80
CA TRP A 26 13.31 -3.78 12.33
C TRP A 26 13.71 -2.72 13.37
N SER A 27 13.40 -2.93 14.64
CA SER A 27 13.79 -2.00 15.71
C SER A 27 15.30 -1.91 15.87
N GLN A 28 16.07 -3.01 15.74
CA GLN A 28 17.54 -2.94 15.73
C GLN A 28 18.07 -2.26 14.46
N PHE A 29 17.45 -2.49 13.30
CA PHE A 29 17.76 -1.80 12.05
C PHE A 29 17.65 -0.28 12.19
N THR A 30 16.70 0.24 12.97
CA THR A 30 16.61 1.69 13.21
C THR A 30 17.89 2.28 13.84
N TRP A 31 18.77 1.48 14.43
CA TRP A 31 20.04 1.95 15.00
C TRP A 31 21.19 2.04 13.99
N LEU A 32 21.04 1.53 12.77
CA LEU A 32 21.99 1.71 11.66
C LEU A 32 21.33 2.26 10.39
N TYR A 33 20.10 2.77 10.49
CA TYR A 33 19.31 3.23 9.35
C TYR A 33 20.07 4.23 8.46
N ASP A 34 20.88 5.10 9.06
CA ASP A 34 21.62 6.17 8.39
C ASP A 34 22.87 5.66 7.65
N CYS A 35 23.22 4.39 7.82
CA CYS A 35 24.28 3.71 7.08
C CYS A 35 23.79 3.18 5.72
N PHE A 36 22.47 3.14 5.49
CA PHE A 36 21.86 2.66 4.25
C PHE A 36 21.27 3.82 3.46
N ASP A 37 20.98 3.59 2.17
CA ASP A 37 20.36 4.59 1.29
C ASP A 37 18.84 4.42 1.23
N GLU A 38 18.32 3.23 1.55
CA GLU A 38 16.91 2.91 1.53
C GLU A 38 16.42 2.33 2.86
N LEU A 39 15.15 2.61 3.18
CA LEU A 39 14.53 2.21 4.44
C LEU A 39 13.19 1.52 4.22
N ALA A 40 12.97 0.43 4.95
CA ALA A 40 11.63 -0.08 5.21
C ALA A 40 11.00 0.63 6.42
N TYR A 41 9.70 0.88 6.31
CA TYR A 41 8.86 1.39 7.39
C TYR A 41 8.09 0.26 8.05
N LEU A 42 7.58 0.53 9.25
CA LEU A 42 6.76 -0.42 9.99
C LEU A 42 5.33 0.12 10.13
N ARG A 43 4.33 -0.75 9.99
CA ARG A 43 2.92 -0.39 10.08
C ARG A 43 2.15 -1.40 10.92
N ALA A 44 1.28 -0.91 11.79
CA ALA A 44 0.16 -1.71 12.32
C ALA A 44 -1.14 -1.33 11.59
N GLN A 45 -1.84 -2.32 11.06
CA GLN A 45 -3.05 -2.16 10.27
C GLN A 45 -4.18 -3.04 10.81
N GLY A 46 -5.38 -2.48 10.98
CA GLY A 46 -6.53 -3.21 11.52
C GLY A 46 -7.62 -2.32 12.12
N GLU A 47 -8.69 -2.96 12.60
CA GLU A 47 -9.89 -2.28 13.10
C GLU A 47 -9.63 -1.41 14.35
N PRO A 48 -10.50 -0.44 14.68
CA PRO A 48 -10.46 0.23 15.98
C PRO A 48 -10.40 -0.80 17.13
N ASP A 49 -9.73 -0.45 18.24
CA ASP A 49 -9.61 -1.31 19.44
C ASP A 49 -8.82 -2.63 19.25
N SER A 50 -8.00 -2.73 18.19
CA SER A 50 -7.08 -3.87 17.96
C SER A 50 -5.68 -3.71 18.59
N GLY A 51 -5.43 -2.62 19.32
CA GLY A 51 -4.15 -2.41 19.98
C GLY A 51 -3.01 -1.86 19.10
N LYS A 52 -3.27 -1.44 17.85
CA LYS A 52 -2.28 -0.86 16.91
C LYS A 52 -1.33 0.16 17.55
N SER A 53 -1.88 1.18 18.20
CA SER A 53 -1.09 2.25 18.83
C SER A 53 -0.25 1.72 19.99
N ALA A 54 -0.77 0.76 20.76
CA ALA A 54 -0.01 0.11 21.82
C ALA A 54 1.15 -0.72 21.26
N ILE A 55 0.93 -1.46 20.16
CA ILE A 55 1.96 -2.24 19.49
C ILE A 55 3.06 -1.32 18.99
N MET A 56 2.74 -0.37 18.09
CA MET A 56 3.73 0.55 17.51
C MET A 56 4.46 1.37 18.57
N LEU A 57 3.76 1.87 19.61
CA LEU A 57 4.42 2.65 20.66
C LEU A 57 5.40 1.80 21.48
N ARG A 58 5.04 0.56 21.83
CA ARG A 58 5.89 -0.37 22.58
C ARG A 58 7.13 -0.79 21.78
N SER A 59 6.97 -1.09 20.51
CA SER A 59 8.05 -1.32 19.55
C SER A 59 8.96 -0.09 19.42
N GLY A 60 8.37 1.11 19.36
CA GLY A 60 9.09 2.37 19.30
C GLY A 60 9.99 2.66 20.51
N TYR A 61 9.64 2.19 21.71
CA TYR A 61 10.44 2.46 22.92
C TYR A 61 11.86 1.88 22.91
N VAL A 62 12.13 0.92 22.01
CA VAL A 62 13.46 0.34 21.81
C VAL A 62 14.14 0.82 20.52
N CYS A 63 13.46 1.66 19.73
CA CYS A 63 13.99 2.21 18.48
C CYS A 63 14.93 3.40 18.71
N TYR A 64 15.71 3.74 17.68
CA TYR A 64 16.60 4.89 17.69
C TYR A 64 15.84 6.22 17.76
N ARG A 65 15.96 6.92 18.89
CA ARG A 65 15.43 8.29 19.09
C ARG A 65 13.96 8.46 18.66
N LEU A 66 13.06 7.63 19.21
CA LEU A 66 11.63 7.72 18.91
C LEU A 66 11.05 9.12 19.14
N PHE A 67 10.43 9.70 18.12
CA PHE A 67 9.52 10.84 18.23
C PHE A 67 8.08 10.34 18.22
N LYS A 68 7.37 10.68 19.29
CA LYS A 68 5.95 10.40 19.42
C LYS A 68 5.20 11.60 18.88
N THR A 69 4.51 11.41 17.76
CA THR A 69 3.65 12.47 17.22
C THR A 69 2.23 12.21 17.72
N SER A 70 1.72 13.09 18.58
CA SER A 70 0.28 13.16 18.81
C SER A 70 -0.31 14.01 17.69
N GLY A 71 -1.55 13.74 17.28
CA GLY A 71 -2.25 14.42 16.18
C GLY A 71 -2.47 15.94 16.35
N VAL A 72 -1.81 16.58 17.32
CA VAL A 72 -1.89 18.01 17.64
C VAL A 72 -0.77 18.82 16.96
N GLY A 73 0.34 18.17 16.55
CA GLY A 73 1.47 18.85 15.90
C GLY A 73 1.19 19.21 14.44
N SER A 74 1.56 20.42 14.01
CA SER A 74 1.55 20.75 12.58
C SER A 74 2.60 19.91 11.85
N ALA A 75 2.36 19.62 10.57
CA ALA A 75 3.30 18.82 9.80
C ALA A 75 4.66 19.52 9.60
N ALA A 76 4.69 20.85 9.62
CA ALA A 76 5.93 21.64 9.64
C ALA A 76 6.80 21.33 10.88
N SER A 77 6.18 21.22 12.07
CA SER A 77 6.89 20.83 13.28
C SER A 77 7.48 19.43 13.18
N LEU A 78 6.78 18.50 12.53
CA LEU A 78 7.26 17.14 12.31
C LEU A 78 8.46 17.08 11.34
N LYS A 79 8.40 17.85 10.25
CA LYS A 79 9.54 18.01 9.32
C LYS A 79 10.76 18.55 10.05
N GLN A 80 10.58 19.56 10.90
CA GLN A 80 11.67 20.16 11.66
C GLN A 80 12.25 19.20 12.72
N LEU A 81 11.41 18.48 13.47
CA LEU A 81 11.84 17.46 14.42
C LEU A 81 12.67 16.38 13.73
N GLN A 82 12.20 15.88 12.58
CA GLN A 82 12.93 14.86 11.83
C GLN A 82 14.28 15.39 11.35
N HIS A 83 14.32 16.62 10.84
CA HIS A 83 15.54 17.24 10.35
C HIS A 83 16.59 17.45 11.44
N ILE A 84 16.18 17.88 12.65
CA ILE A 84 17.10 18.15 13.76
C ILE A 84 17.59 16.85 14.39
N TYR A 85 16.66 15.96 14.75
CA TYR A 85 16.99 14.87 15.67
C TYR A 85 17.32 13.55 14.99
N ARG A 86 16.92 13.36 13.72
CA ARG A 86 17.33 12.22 12.88
C ARG A 86 17.00 10.87 13.56
N GLY A 87 15.74 10.70 13.92
CA GLY A 87 15.26 9.54 14.69
C GLY A 87 14.07 8.83 14.02
N THR A 88 13.47 7.91 14.76
CA THR A 88 12.27 7.18 14.33
C THR A 88 11.01 8.00 14.57
N VAL A 89 10.26 8.31 13.51
CA VAL A 89 8.97 9.01 13.64
C VAL A 89 7.85 8.00 13.80
N PHE A 90 7.00 8.18 14.82
CA PHE A 90 5.75 7.45 14.94
C PHE A 90 4.55 8.33 14.61
N PHE A 91 3.86 8.02 13.51
CA PHE A 91 2.57 8.60 13.13
C PHE A 91 1.42 7.73 13.64
N ASP A 92 0.69 8.24 14.63
CA ASP A 92 -0.50 7.57 15.14
C ASP A 92 -1.75 8.03 14.38
N GLU A 93 -2.64 7.08 14.10
CA GLU A 93 -3.95 7.24 13.46
C GLU A 93 -3.93 7.95 12.10
N ILE A 94 -3.02 7.53 11.21
CA ILE A 94 -3.07 7.95 9.82
C ILE A 94 -4.39 7.49 9.18
N LYS A 95 -5.06 8.43 8.53
CA LYS A 95 -6.27 8.16 7.74
C LYS A 95 -5.86 7.58 6.38
N ASP A 96 -6.69 6.70 5.84
CA ASP A 96 -6.53 6.08 4.53
C ASP A 96 -6.95 6.99 3.37
N ASN A 97 -7.76 8.00 3.65
CA ASN A 97 -8.25 8.98 2.67
C ASN A 97 -7.47 10.31 2.66
N LEU A 98 -6.21 10.30 3.11
CA LEU A 98 -5.37 11.50 3.05
C LEU A 98 -5.08 11.91 1.60
N ASP A 99 -5.05 13.22 1.38
CA ASP A 99 -4.63 13.81 0.12
C ASP A 99 -3.17 13.44 -0.19
N GLU A 100 -2.82 13.32 -1.47
CA GLU A 100 -1.46 12.98 -1.89
C GLU A 100 -0.42 14.02 -1.49
N PHE A 101 -0.85 15.28 -1.36
CA PHE A 101 -0.04 16.41 -0.91
C PHE A 101 -0.10 16.63 0.60
N ASP A 102 -0.80 15.78 1.35
CA ASP A 102 -0.69 15.80 2.81
C ASP A 102 0.77 15.58 3.20
N ASP A 103 1.30 16.49 4.01
CA ASP A 103 2.70 16.48 4.39
C ASP A 103 3.16 15.16 5.02
N ARG A 104 2.27 14.39 5.65
CA ARG A 104 2.59 13.05 6.19
C ARG A 104 2.80 12.05 5.06
N VAL A 105 1.96 12.09 4.03
CA VAL A 105 2.10 11.26 2.82
C VAL A 105 3.38 11.63 2.08
N VAL A 106 3.69 12.93 1.95
CA VAL A 106 4.95 13.42 1.38
C VAL A 106 6.16 12.93 2.20
N MET A 107 6.12 13.06 3.53
CA MET A 107 7.16 12.57 4.43
C MET A 107 7.43 11.07 4.26
N LEU A 108 6.37 10.27 4.11
CA LEU A 108 6.49 8.84 3.84
C LEU A 108 7.08 8.57 2.45
N ASN A 109 6.61 9.30 1.44
CA ASN A 109 7.01 9.10 0.06
C ASN A 109 8.48 9.38 -0.21
N ILE A 110 8.97 10.55 0.21
CA ILE A 110 10.36 10.94 -0.07
C ILE A 110 11.33 10.45 1.00
N GLY A 111 10.85 10.27 2.24
CA GLY A 111 11.72 10.01 3.41
C GLY A 111 12.33 8.62 3.48
N ALA A 112 12.05 7.74 2.51
CA ALA A 112 12.55 6.37 2.47
C ALA A 112 13.86 6.26 1.68
N MET A 113 14.15 7.24 0.81
CA MET A 113 15.31 7.25 -0.08
C MET A 113 16.21 8.41 0.30
N LYS A 114 17.42 8.13 0.80
CA LYS A 114 18.33 9.10 1.41
C LYS A 114 18.60 10.32 0.54
N ASP A 115 18.88 10.08 -0.74
CA ASP A 115 19.21 11.15 -1.69
C ASP A 115 18.00 12.01 -2.08
N GLN A 116 16.79 11.46 -1.99
CA GLN A 116 15.54 12.15 -2.37
C GLN A 116 14.80 12.75 -1.16
N ALA A 117 15.25 12.46 0.05
CA ALA A 117 14.54 12.77 1.28
C ALA A 117 14.71 14.23 1.73
N TRP A 118 14.76 15.19 0.81
CA TRP A 118 14.86 16.62 1.10
C TRP A 118 13.60 17.34 0.63
N ALA A 119 12.90 17.98 1.57
CA ALA A 119 11.75 18.83 1.28
C ALA A 119 12.14 20.29 1.48
N THR A 120 11.92 21.11 0.45
CA THR A 120 12.19 22.54 0.49
C THR A 120 10.89 23.30 0.75
N ASN A 121 10.89 24.15 1.78
CA ASN A 121 9.80 25.04 2.12
C ASN A 121 10.28 26.49 2.09
N VAL A 122 9.33 27.43 1.98
CA VAL A 122 9.59 28.86 2.16
C VAL A 122 9.06 29.28 3.52
N ALA A 123 9.95 29.77 4.39
CA ALA A 123 9.62 30.34 5.68
C ALA A 123 9.49 31.87 5.56
N THR A 124 8.49 32.44 6.21
CA THR A 124 8.30 33.90 6.28
C THR A 124 8.97 34.46 7.52
N ILE A 125 9.85 35.44 7.33
CA ILE A 125 10.54 36.16 8.39
C ILE A 125 9.94 37.56 8.47
N LYS A 126 9.52 37.98 9.66
CA LYS A 126 9.14 39.38 9.89
C LYS A 126 10.39 40.17 10.30
N LEU A 127 10.75 41.15 9.49
CA LEU A 127 11.85 42.06 9.77
C LEU A 127 11.45 43.12 10.81
N PRO A 128 12.42 43.75 11.51
CA PRO A 128 12.14 44.77 12.54
C PRO A 128 11.36 45.99 12.02
N ASP A 129 11.44 46.27 10.73
CA ASP A 129 10.71 47.35 10.05
C ASP A 129 9.25 46.98 9.69
N GLY A 130 8.82 45.76 10.03
CA GLY A 130 7.49 45.24 9.75
C GLY A 130 7.32 44.62 8.36
N THR A 131 8.37 44.60 7.53
CA THR A 131 8.34 43.93 6.22
C THR A 131 8.46 42.41 6.37
N VAL A 132 7.98 41.67 5.37
CA VAL A 132 8.06 40.21 5.32
C VAL A 132 9.12 39.82 4.31
N ASP A 133 10.11 39.06 4.75
CA ASP A 133 11.12 38.41 3.92
C ASP A 133 10.85 36.91 3.83
N TYR A 134 11.43 36.25 2.84
CA TYR A 134 11.23 34.84 2.55
C TYR A 134 12.57 34.10 2.55
N GLU A 135 12.70 33.13 3.46
CA GLU A 135 13.86 32.25 3.52
C GLU A 135 13.51 30.86 2.99
N VAL A 136 14.34 30.34 2.09
CA VAL A 136 14.21 28.97 1.61
C VAL A 136 14.90 28.03 2.60
N VAL A 137 14.12 27.14 3.23
CA VAL A 137 14.60 26.18 4.21
C VAL A 137 14.38 24.75 3.71
N SER A 138 15.44 23.94 3.71
CA SER A 138 15.37 22.53 3.32
C SER A 138 15.41 21.62 4.55
N TYR A 139 14.38 20.81 4.70
CA TYR A 139 14.27 19.79 5.74
C TYR A 139 14.59 18.43 5.16
N CYS A 140 15.51 17.71 5.79
CA CYS A 140 15.74 16.32 5.42
C CYS A 140 14.85 15.39 6.26
N LEU A 141 14.03 14.63 5.55
CA LEU A 141 12.98 13.76 6.08
C LEU A 141 13.41 12.30 6.12
N PHE A 142 14.68 12.00 5.81
CA PHE A 142 15.22 10.65 5.83
C PHE A 142 15.19 10.08 7.24
N GLY A 143 14.64 8.88 7.37
CA GLY A 143 14.69 8.12 8.63
C GLY A 143 13.51 7.18 8.82
N PRO A 144 13.64 6.23 9.75
CA PRO A 144 12.66 5.18 9.99
C PRO A 144 11.31 5.77 10.43
N LYS A 145 10.23 5.18 9.93
CA LYS A 145 8.86 5.62 10.22
C LYS A 145 7.99 4.44 10.63
N MET A 146 7.13 4.71 11.60
CA MET A 146 6.13 3.81 12.13
C MET A 146 4.75 4.44 11.93
N VAL A 147 3.77 3.63 11.53
CA VAL A 147 2.42 4.12 11.25
C VAL A 147 1.37 3.20 11.88
N THR A 148 0.30 3.78 12.42
CA THR A 148 -0.96 3.06 12.64
C THR A 148 -2.02 3.57 11.67
N MET A 149 -2.77 2.66 11.07
CA MET A 149 -3.90 3.02 10.20
C MET A 149 -4.97 1.94 10.17
N TYR A 150 -6.17 2.30 9.71
CA TYR A 150 -7.28 1.36 9.49
C TYR A 150 -7.16 0.69 8.11
N GLY A 151 -7.27 1.49 7.04
CA GLY A 151 -7.18 1.03 5.66
C GLY A 151 -5.76 1.03 5.12
N LYS A 152 -5.61 1.34 3.84
CA LYS A 152 -4.33 1.39 3.12
C LYS A 152 -4.12 2.75 2.48
N PHE A 153 -2.88 3.07 2.14
CA PHE A 153 -2.59 4.22 1.31
C PHE A 153 -3.11 3.99 -0.12
N PRO A 154 -3.68 5.02 -0.76
CA PRO A 154 -4.10 4.92 -2.15
C PRO A 154 -2.95 4.61 -3.11
N GLN A 155 -1.73 5.07 -2.80
CA GLN A 155 -0.56 4.92 -3.65
C GLN A 155 0.21 3.62 -3.33
N ASP A 156 0.30 2.73 -4.32
CA ASP A 156 1.08 1.48 -4.24
C ASP A 156 2.56 1.71 -3.91
N ALA A 157 3.14 2.84 -4.37
CA ALA A 157 4.53 3.21 -4.06
C ALA A 157 4.74 3.43 -2.55
N THR A 158 3.75 3.99 -1.85
CA THR A 158 3.75 4.15 -0.40
C THR A 158 3.62 2.79 0.28
N GLU A 159 2.66 1.97 -0.17
CA GLU A 159 2.40 0.62 0.37
C GLU A 159 3.61 -0.30 0.33
N SER A 160 4.35 -0.31 -0.79
CA SER A 160 5.50 -1.19 -1.00
C SER A 160 6.68 -0.94 -0.04
N ARG A 161 6.66 0.15 0.73
CA ARG A 161 7.71 0.51 1.69
C ARG A 161 7.42 -0.01 3.11
N PHE A 162 6.24 -0.57 3.36
CA PHE A 162 5.82 -0.98 4.70
C PHE A 162 5.91 -2.48 4.93
N LEU A 163 6.56 -2.83 6.02
CA LEU A 163 6.34 -4.09 6.72
C LEU A 163 5.10 -3.92 7.59
N THR A 164 4.11 -4.80 7.40
CA THR A 164 2.77 -4.61 8.00
C THR A 164 2.46 -5.71 9.00
N PHE A 165 2.14 -5.31 10.23
CA PHE A 165 1.49 -6.15 11.22
C PHE A 165 -0.02 -5.97 11.09
N LYS A 166 -0.70 -7.03 10.64
CA LYS A 166 -2.16 -7.10 10.67
C LYS A 166 -2.59 -7.38 12.10
N THR A 167 -3.48 -6.55 12.63
CA THR A 167 -3.92 -6.63 14.03
C THR A 167 -5.41 -6.89 14.10
N PHE A 168 -5.81 -7.91 14.85
CA PHE A 168 -7.22 -8.18 15.16
C PHE A 168 -7.60 -7.65 16.54
N LYS A 169 -8.91 -7.49 16.77
CA LYS A 169 -9.42 -7.08 18.08
C LYS A 169 -9.00 -8.10 19.15
N LYS A 170 -8.46 -7.60 20.27
CA LYS A 170 -7.99 -8.43 21.40
C LYS A 170 -8.85 -8.18 22.63
N GLU A 171 -9.40 -9.25 23.18
CA GLU A 171 -10.20 -9.15 24.39
C GLU A 171 -9.32 -9.11 25.65
N LEU A 172 -9.85 -8.52 26.72
CA LEU A 172 -9.11 -8.35 27.97
C LEU A 172 -8.66 -9.69 28.57
N GLU A 173 -9.47 -10.74 28.40
CA GLU A 173 -9.16 -12.10 28.87
C GLU A 173 -7.95 -12.69 28.14
N GLU A 174 -7.83 -12.46 26.84
CA GLU A 174 -6.71 -12.92 26.02
C GLU A 174 -5.41 -12.25 26.47
N LEU A 175 -5.44 -10.94 26.73
CA LEU A 175 -4.29 -10.19 27.24
C LEU A 175 -3.85 -10.70 28.62
N LYS A 176 -4.81 -11.00 29.52
CA LYS A 176 -4.51 -11.58 30.84
C LYS A 176 -3.90 -12.96 30.72
N LYS A 177 -4.46 -13.83 29.86
CA LYS A 177 -3.96 -15.19 29.62
C LYS A 177 -2.50 -15.19 29.14
N HIS A 178 -2.13 -14.22 28.31
CA HIS A 178 -0.78 -14.07 27.78
C HIS A 178 0.13 -13.17 28.66
N ASN A 179 -0.34 -12.74 29.83
CA ASN A 179 0.40 -11.85 30.75
C ASN A 179 0.88 -10.54 30.12
N ILE A 180 0.12 -10.00 29.17
CA ILE A 180 0.49 -8.76 28.47
C ILE A 180 0.18 -7.56 29.38
N PRO A 181 1.18 -6.73 29.71
CA PRO A 181 0.98 -5.60 30.60
C PRO A 181 0.05 -4.59 29.95
N ARG A 182 -0.96 -4.11 30.70
CA ARG A 182 -1.83 -3.02 30.22
C ARG A 182 -1.22 -1.64 30.42
N ARG A 183 -0.41 -1.49 31.47
CA ARG A 183 0.28 -0.26 31.83
C ARG A 183 1.77 -0.52 31.82
N LEU A 184 2.52 0.46 31.32
CA LEU A 184 3.98 0.39 31.24
C LEU A 184 4.56 0.94 32.54
N ASP A 185 4.91 0.04 33.45
CA ASP A 185 5.53 0.38 34.73
C ASP A 185 7.03 0.73 34.57
N ASP A 186 7.66 1.17 35.65
CA ASP A 186 9.07 1.57 35.64
C ASP A 186 9.99 0.38 35.37
N ALA A 187 9.61 -0.83 35.78
CA ALA A 187 10.36 -2.04 35.49
C ALA A 187 10.39 -2.34 33.98
N TRP A 188 9.25 -2.21 33.31
CA TRP A 188 9.15 -2.33 31.86
C TRP A 188 9.97 -1.26 31.15
N ARG A 189 9.88 0.00 31.60
CA ARG A 189 10.64 1.12 31.02
C ARG A 189 12.15 0.94 31.16
N LYS A 190 12.61 0.44 32.32
CA LYS A 190 14.02 0.09 32.54
C LYS A 190 14.50 -1.03 31.62
N LYS A 191 13.67 -2.04 31.34
CA LYS A 191 14.01 -3.07 30.34
C LYS A 191 14.14 -2.48 28.94
N ALA A 192 13.21 -1.62 28.53
CA ALA A 192 13.31 -0.93 27.24
C ALA A 192 14.56 -0.04 27.15
N GLU A 193 14.90 0.65 28.22
CA GLU A 193 16.14 1.45 28.32
C GLU A 193 17.40 0.59 28.22
N LEU A 194 17.45 -0.56 28.91
CA LEU A 194 18.56 -1.50 28.80
C LEU A 194 18.76 -1.95 27.34
N LEU A 195 17.69 -2.30 26.64
CA LEU A 195 17.76 -2.69 25.23
C LEU A 195 18.30 -1.56 24.35
N ARG A 196 17.86 -0.31 24.56
CA ARG A 196 18.42 0.84 23.85
C ARG A 196 19.91 1.06 24.14
N ASN A 197 20.36 0.82 25.37
CA ASN A 197 21.78 0.94 25.73
C ASN A 197 22.62 -0.15 25.04
N LEU A 198 22.07 -1.36 24.92
CA LEU A 198 22.69 -2.45 24.15
C LEU A 198 22.75 -2.10 22.65
N ASP A 199 21.67 -1.59 22.08
CA ASP A 199 21.64 -1.17 20.67
C ASP A 199 22.54 0.04 20.40
N MET A 200 22.71 0.95 21.36
CA MET A 200 23.66 2.05 21.26
C MET A 200 25.09 1.52 21.22
N THR A 201 25.42 0.54 22.08
CA THR A 201 26.72 -0.14 22.04
C THR A 201 26.93 -0.84 20.70
N TRP A 202 25.88 -1.51 20.22
CA TRP A 202 25.89 -2.18 18.92
C TRP A 202 26.11 -1.20 17.76
N ARG A 203 25.44 -0.05 17.78
CA ARG A 203 25.66 1.04 16.81
C ARG A 203 27.11 1.51 16.86
N LEU A 204 27.68 1.77 18.04
CA LEU A 204 29.07 2.23 18.15
C LEU A 204 30.08 1.22 17.60
N LYS A 205 29.75 -0.07 17.61
CA LYS A 205 30.59 -1.13 17.05
C LYS A 205 30.46 -1.27 15.52
N HIS A 206 29.27 -1.05 14.95
CA HIS A 206 28.98 -1.38 13.54
C HIS A 206 28.69 -0.20 12.64
N TRP A 207 28.47 1.00 13.20
CA TRP A 207 28.17 2.19 12.42
C TRP A 207 29.34 2.53 11.51
N GLN A 208 29.00 2.80 10.26
CA GLN A 208 29.93 3.29 9.25
C GLN A 208 29.18 4.21 8.30
N TYR A 209 29.93 5.06 7.60
CA TYR A 209 29.34 6.10 6.74
C TYR A 209 28.35 5.54 5.71
N ARG A 210 28.66 4.37 5.14
CA ARG A 210 27.82 3.68 4.18
C ARG A 210 28.05 2.17 4.25
N LEU A 211 26.97 1.41 4.27
CA LEU A 211 26.96 -0.04 4.14
C LEU A 211 26.64 -0.42 2.70
N HIS A 212 27.26 -1.52 2.26
CA HIS A 212 27.03 -2.09 0.93
C HIS A 212 26.52 -3.53 1.12
N PRO A 213 25.20 -3.71 1.27
CA PRO A 213 24.60 -5.03 1.24
C PRO A 213 24.95 -5.76 -0.07
N PRO A 214 25.27 -7.05 -0.01
CA PRO A 214 25.53 -7.86 -1.19
C PRO A 214 24.22 -8.24 -1.90
N ASP A 215 24.25 -8.36 -3.22
CA ASP A 215 23.09 -8.66 -4.07
C ASP A 215 22.47 -10.04 -3.76
N GLU A 216 23.24 -10.96 -3.17
CA GLU A 216 22.77 -12.29 -2.75
C GLU A 216 21.69 -12.26 -1.66
N LEU A 217 21.48 -11.11 -1.01
CA LEU A 217 20.37 -10.91 -0.07
C LEU A 217 19.04 -10.57 -0.76
N GLU A 218 19.05 -10.30 -2.06
CA GLU A 218 17.82 -10.06 -2.82
C GLU A 218 17.00 -11.34 -2.98
N ASP A 219 15.67 -11.20 -2.91
CA ASP A 219 14.74 -12.30 -3.10
C ASP A 219 14.04 -12.19 -4.46
N MET A 220 14.27 -13.17 -5.33
CA MET A 220 13.71 -13.20 -6.69
C MET A 220 12.18 -13.40 -6.72
N ARG A 221 11.55 -13.75 -5.59
CA ARG A 221 10.10 -13.98 -5.50
C ARG A 221 9.30 -12.72 -5.19
N VAL A 222 9.98 -11.61 -4.90
CA VAL A 222 9.33 -10.34 -4.58
C VAL A 222 9.72 -9.26 -5.57
N SER A 223 8.98 -8.15 -5.58
CA SER A 223 9.31 -7.03 -6.47
C SER A 223 10.64 -6.37 -6.13
N THR A 224 11.28 -5.76 -7.13
CA THR A 224 12.52 -4.98 -6.96
C THR A 224 12.41 -3.91 -5.88
N ARG A 225 11.23 -3.28 -5.75
CA ARG A 225 10.97 -2.27 -4.73
C ARG A 225 10.95 -2.85 -3.32
N VAL A 226 10.39 -4.04 -3.15
CA VAL A 226 10.35 -4.74 -1.86
C VAL A 226 11.77 -5.17 -1.47
N ASN A 227 12.57 -5.69 -2.40
CA ASN A 227 13.99 -5.98 -2.16
C ASN A 227 14.74 -4.73 -1.71
N GLN A 228 14.60 -3.63 -2.46
CA GLN A 228 15.28 -2.37 -2.17
C GLN A 228 15.10 -1.90 -0.72
N VAL A 229 13.89 -2.02 -0.14
CA VAL A 229 13.63 -1.56 1.23
C VAL A 229 13.93 -2.61 2.31
N THR A 230 13.99 -3.90 1.96
CA THR A 230 14.13 -4.99 2.94
C THR A 230 15.54 -5.56 3.05
N VAL A 231 16.37 -5.44 2.01
CA VAL A 231 17.78 -5.85 2.01
C VAL A 231 18.58 -5.25 3.19
N PRO A 232 18.41 -3.97 3.58
CA PRO A 232 19.07 -3.41 4.77
C PRO A 232 18.79 -4.20 6.06
N ILE A 233 17.56 -4.69 6.24
CA ILE A 233 17.19 -5.50 7.40
C ILE A 233 17.86 -6.88 7.32
N LYS A 234 17.86 -7.52 6.14
CA LYS A 234 18.57 -8.80 5.96
C LYS A 234 20.07 -8.66 6.25
N TYR A 235 20.67 -7.56 5.83
CA TYR A 235 22.10 -7.32 6.00
C TYR A 235 22.51 -7.14 7.46
N ILE A 236 21.73 -6.43 8.29
CA ILE A 236 22.09 -6.32 9.71
C ILE A 236 22.04 -7.68 10.43
N LEU A 237 21.30 -8.65 9.90
CA LEU A 237 21.22 -10.01 10.45
C LEU A 237 22.50 -10.81 10.21
N THR A 238 23.38 -10.37 9.32
CA THR A 238 24.67 -11.03 9.02
C THR A 238 25.83 -10.51 9.88
N MET A 239 25.64 -9.43 10.65
CA MET A 239 26.75 -8.72 11.29
C MET A 239 27.31 -9.38 12.57
N ASP A 240 26.52 -10.15 13.32
CA ASP A 240 26.91 -10.68 14.65
C ASP A 240 26.37 -12.11 14.93
N THR A 241 26.20 -12.91 13.89
CA THR A 241 25.54 -14.22 13.94
C THR A 241 26.40 -15.28 13.29
N THR A 242 26.26 -16.54 13.74
CA THR A 242 26.91 -17.66 13.05
C THR A 242 26.25 -17.92 11.70
N PRO A 243 26.94 -18.54 10.72
CA PRO A 243 26.35 -18.82 9.40
C PRO A 243 24.99 -19.54 9.45
N GLU A 244 24.80 -20.43 10.42
CA GLU A 244 23.54 -21.14 10.63
C GLU A 244 22.44 -20.20 11.12
N GLN A 245 22.74 -19.37 12.12
CA GLN A 245 21.80 -18.39 12.65
C GLN A 245 21.45 -17.30 11.63
N GLN A 246 22.39 -16.93 10.76
CA GLN A 246 22.16 -16.01 9.65
C GLN A 246 21.09 -16.56 8.71
N LYS A 247 21.28 -17.81 8.27
CA LYS A 247 20.38 -18.46 7.33
C LYS A 247 18.97 -18.56 7.89
N ASP A 248 18.83 -18.96 9.16
CA ASP A 248 17.52 -19.07 9.80
C ASP A 248 16.83 -17.71 9.94
N ALA A 249 17.56 -16.67 10.40
CA ALA A 249 16.99 -15.33 10.57
C ALA A 249 16.59 -14.69 9.23
N ILE A 250 17.39 -14.88 8.17
CA ILE A 250 17.07 -14.41 6.82
C ILE A 250 15.83 -15.15 6.30
N ASN A 251 15.76 -16.47 6.46
CA ASN A 251 14.59 -17.26 6.06
C ASN A 251 13.30 -16.80 6.75
N ASP A 252 13.36 -16.50 8.06
CA ASP A 252 12.21 -15.97 8.81
C ASP A 252 11.72 -14.64 8.21
N VAL A 253 12.64 -13.73 7.90
CA VAL A 253 12.32 -12.42 7.31
C VAL A 253 11.77 -12.56 5.90
N GLU A 254 12.38 -13.42 5.07
CA GLU A 254 11.89 -13.71 3.72
C GLU A 254 10.48 -14.27 3.71
N LEU A 255 10.17 -15.18 4.64
CA LEU A 255 8.84 -15.75 4.74
C LEU A 255 7.80 -14.68 5.04
N VAL A 256 8.08 -13.74 5.97
CA VAL A 256 7.14 -12.65 6.25
C VAL A 256 7.01 -11.71 5.05
N ILE A 257 8.12 -11.33 4.42
CA ILE A 257 8.10 -10.41 3.27
C ILE A 257 7.34 -11.03 2.09
N ARG A 258 7.57 -12.31 1.78
CA ARG A 258 6.87 -13.03 0.70
C ARG A 258 5.37 -13.09 0.96
N ASN A 259 4.96 -13.47 2.17
CA ASN A 259 3.54 -13.51 2.53
C ASN A 259 2.88 -12.12 2.40
N LEU A 260 3.53 -11.06 2.89
CA LEU A 260 3.02 -9.70 2.74
C LEU A 260 2.93 -9.27 1.26
N TYR A 261 3.90 -9.67 0.44
CA TYR A 261 3.89 -9.37 -0.98
C TYR A 261 2.80 -10.15 -1.73
N GLU A 262 2.59 -11.42 -1.42
CA GLU A 262 1.51 -12.25 -1.96
C GLU A 262 0.13 -11.70 -1.59
N GLU A 263 -0.07 -11.25 -0.35
CA GLU A 263 -1.29 -10.55 0.08
C GLU A 263 -1.50 -9.27 -0.74
N GLN A 264 -0.46 -8.47 -0.95
CA GLN A 264 -0.55 -7.26 -1.78
C GLN A 264 -0.91 -7.59 -3.23
N LEU A 265 -0.35 -8.64 -3.81
CA LEU A 265 -0.69 -9.10 -5.16
C LEU A 265 -2.14 -9.59 -5.24
N PHE A 266 -2.58 -10.36 -4.24
CA PHE A 266 -3.95 -10.85 -4.16
C PHE A 266 -4.94 -9.68 -4.06
N GLU A 267 -4.70 -8.72 -3.17
CA GLU A 267 -5.52 -7.49 -3.08
C GLU A 267 -5.53 -6.69 -4.38
N LYS A 268 -4.41 -6.65 -5.12
CA LYS A 268 -4.34 -6.01 -6.44
C LYS A 268 -5.14 -6.77 -7.49
N SER A 269 -5.11 -8.10 -7.50
CA SER A 269 -5.92 -8.91 -8.41
C SER A 269 -7.43 -8.77 -8.17
N GLN A 270 -7.82 -8.40 -6.94
CA GLN A 270 -9.20 -8.11 -6.57
C GLN A 270 -9.65 -6.69 -6.97
N LYS A 271 -8.73 -5.80 -7.38
CA LYS A 271 -9.10 -4.45 -7.82
C LYS A 271 -9.95 -4.52 -9.09
N THR A 272 -10.89 -3.59 -9.21
CA THR A 272 -11.79 -3.49 -10.37
C THR A 272 -11.02 -3.38 -11.68
N GLU A 273 -9.85 -2.76 -11.70
CA GLU A 273 -8.95 -2.69 -12.86
C GLU A 273 -8.52 -4.08 -13.35
N ALA A 274 -8.17 -4.99 -12.45
CA ALA A 274 -7.79 -6.35 -12.81
C ALA A 274 -9.00 -7.12 -13.36
N ARG A 275 -10.21 -6.89 -12.81
CA ARG A 275 -11.46 -7.46 -13.33
C ARG A 275 -11.80 -6.95 -14.73
N VAL A 276 -11.44 -5.70 -15.06
CA VAL A 276 -11.59 -5.17 -16.43
C VAL A 276 -10.67 -5.89 -17.41
N VAL A 277 -9.42 -6.16 -17.02
CA VAL A 277 -8.46 -6.89 -17.87
C VAL A 277 -8.92 -8.34 -18.08
N GLU A 278 -9.35 -9.00 -17.01
CA GLU A 278 -9.92 -10.35 -17.06
C GLU A 278 -11.19 -10.41 -17.91
N ALA A 279 -12.11 -9.44 -17.77
CA ALA A 279 -13.30 -9.36 -18.61
C ALA A 279 -12.95 -9.25 -20.10
N ILE A 280 -11.94 -8.44 -20.46
CA ILE A 280 -11.47 -8.36 -21.86
C ILE A 280 -10.91 -9.71 -22.31
N TRP A 281 -10.17 -10.41 -21.44
CA TRP A 281 -9.61 -11.73 -21.75
C TRP A 281 -10.69 -12.79 -21.98
N CYS A 282 -11.67 -12.88 -21.09
CA CYS A 282 -12.78 -13.83 -21.17
C CYS A 282 -13.54 -13.67 -22.49
N VAL A 283 -13.92 -12.44 -22.85
CA VAL A 283 -14.67 -12.20 -24.09
C VAL A 283 -13.86 -12.51 -25.35
N LEU A 284 -12.52 -12.48 -25.27
CA LEU A 284 -11.64 -12.79 -26.40
C LEU A 284 -11.32 -14.28 -26.56
N HIS A 285 -11.27 -15.05 -25.47
CA HIS A 285 -10.69 -16.40 -25.48
C HIS A 285 -11.57 -17.49 -24.88
N GLU A 286 -12.55 -17.15 -24.05
CA GLU A 286 -13.40 -18.14 -23.39
C GLU A 286 -14.68 -18.37 -24.20
N PRO A 287 -14.95 -19.63 -24.65
CA PRO A 287 -16.08 -19.92 -25.53
C PRO A 287 -17.44 -19.44 -25.00
N GLU A 288 -17.65 -19.49 -23.68
CA GLU A 288 -18.89 -19.09 -23.03
C GLU A 288 -19.14 -17.57 -23.10
N PHE A 289 -18.07 -16.77 -23.02
CA PHE A 289 -18.16 -15.32 -23.13
C PHE A 289 -18.11 -14.84 -24.59
N MET A 290 -17.41 -15.57 -25.47
CA MET A 290 -17.43 -15.31 -26.91
C MET A 290 -18.85 -15.45 -27.49
N ALA A 291 -19.66 -16.35 -26.94
CA ALA A 291 -21.06 -16.53 -27.33
C ALA A 291 -21.95 -15.28 -27.08
N LEU A 292 -21.49 -14.33 -26.27
CA LEU A 292 -22.19 -13.06 -26.02
C LEU A 292 -22.07 -12.05 -27.17
N ASP A 293 -21.16 -12.27 -28.13
CA ASP A 293 -20.95 -11.43 -29.31
C ASP A 293 -20.71 -9.93 -29.00
N PHE A 294 -20.02 -9.66 -27.89
CA PHE A 294 -19.68 -8.29 -27.46
C PHE A 294 -18.46 -7.70 -28.17
N VAL A 295 -17.69 -8.52 -28.88
CA VAL A 295 -16.53 -8.08 -29.67
C VAL A 295 -16.99 -7.79 -31.09
N GLN A 296 -16.98 -6.51 -31.46
CA GLN A 296 -17.42 -6.07 -32.78
C GLN A 296 -16.22 -5.68 -33.64
N SER A 297 -16.33 -5.90 -34.94
CA SER A 297 -15.30 -5.53 -35.91
C SER A 297 -15.83 -4.47 -36.86
N CYS A 298 -15.12 -3.36 -37.03
CA CYS A 298 -15.45 -2.35 -38.04
C CYS A 298 -14.21 -1.66 -38.59
N GLN A 299 -14.37 -0.99 -39.72
CA GLN A 299 -13.32 -0.15 -40.30
C GLN A 299 -13.41 1.25 -39.69
N LEU A 300 -12.34 1.69 -39.05
CA LEU A 300 -12.22 3.01 -38.40
C LEU A 300 -11.07 3.80 -39.04
N ASP A 301 -11.29 5.09 -39.28
CA ASP A 301 -10.36 5.96 -40.02
C ASP A 301 -8.93 5.94 -39.44
N GLU A 302 -8.79 6.00 -38.12
CA GLU A 302 -7.49 6.05 -37.43
C GLU A 302 -6.91 4.67 -37.07
N TRP A 303 -7.69 3.59 -37.18
CA TRP A 303 -7.35 2.26 -36.66
C TRP A 303 -7.35 1.15 -37.73
N GLY A 304 -7.88 1.40 -38.93
CA GLY A 304 -8.05 0.38 -39.96
C GLY A 304 -9.16 -0.61 -39.58
N LEU A 305 -8.99 -1.89 -39.91
CA LEU A 305 -9.88 -2.94 -39.39
C LEU A 305 -9.59 -3.13 -37.90
N ALA A 306 -10.53 -2.68 -37.06
CA ALA A 306 -10.40 -2.70 -35.62
C ALA A 306 -11.45 -3.59 -34.98
N GLN A 307 -11.04 -4.35 -33.96
CA GLN A 307 -11.96 -5.02 -33.05
C GLN A 307 -12.11 -4.19 -31.78
N TYR A 308 -13.33 -4.06 -31.28
CA TYR A 308 -13.64 -3.22 -30.14
C TYR A 308 -14.73 -3.81 -29.26
N ILE A 309 -14.78 -3.33 -28.01
CA ILE A 309 -15.82 -3.64 -27.03
C ILE A 309 -16.41 -2.32 -26.52
N ARG A 310 -17.74 -2.22 -26.48
CA ARG A 310 -18.41 -1.02 -25.96
C ARG A 310 -18.34 -1.01 -24.42
N TYR A 311 -18.19 0.17 -23.81
CA TYR A 311 -18.12 0.28 -22.35
C TYR A 311 -19.32 -0.33 -21.59
N PRO A 312 -20.58 -0.21 -22.06
CA PRO A 312 -21.71 -0.85 -21.39
C PRO A 312 -21.60 -2.39 -21.39
N ASP A 313 -21.16 -2.97 -22.49
CA ASP A 313 -21.02 -4.43 -22.62
C ASP A 313 -19.88 -4.94 -21.75
N LEU A 314 -18.75 -4.22 -21.74
CA LEU A 314 -17.63 -4.53 -20.83
C LEU A 314 -18.03 -4.39 -19.36
N ALA A 315 -18.85 -3.39 -19.00
CA ALA A 315 -19.35 -3.22 -17.63
C ALA A 315 -20.20 -4.41 -17.18
N LYS A 316 -21.02 -4.97 -18.07
CA LYS A 316 -21.84 -6.15 -17.76
C LYS A 316 -20.99 -7.38 -17.44
N VAL A 317 -19.96 -7.63 -18.25
CA VAL A 317 -19.03 -8.75 -18.03
C VAL A 317 -18.26 -8.58 -16.72
N VAL A 318 -17.78 -7.36 -16.43
CA VAL A 318 -17.09 -7.06 -15.17
C VAL A 318 -18.01 -7.28 -13.96
N ASN A 319 -19.26 -6.83 -14.04
CA ASN A 319 -20.22 -7.05 -12.95
C ASN A 319 -20.56 -8.52 -12.75
N PHE A 320 -20.72 -9.29 -13.83
CA PHE A 320 -20.93 -10.73 -13.75
C PHE A 320 -19.76 -11.44 -13.06
N ILE A 321 -18.52 -11.12 -13.43
CA ILE A 321 -17.32 -11.69 -12.78
C ILE A 321 -17.28 -11.32 -11.30
N LEU A 322 -17.59 -10.06 -10.96
CA LEU A 322 -17.65 -9.61 -9.57
C LEU A 322 -18.75 -10.34 -8.78
N ASP A 323 -19.91 -10.58 -9.38
CA ASP A 323 -21.02 -11.27 -8.74
C ASP A 323 -20.73 -12.77 -8.54
N GLU A 324 -20.16 -13.44 -9.54
CA GLU A 324 -19.69 -14.82 -9.43
C GLU A 324 -18.65 -14.97 -8.31
N MET A 325 -17.69 -14.05 -8.19
CA MET A 325 -16.69 -14.08 -7.12
C MET A 325 -17.28 -13.84 -5.73
N ASN A 326 -18.22 -12.90 -5.61
CA ASN A 326 -18.77 -12.49 -4.32
C ASN A 326 -19.82 -13.48 -3.80
N GLN A 327 -20.60 -14.08 -4.71
CA GLN A 327 -21.79 -14.87 -4.38
C GLN A 327 -21.67 -16.35 -4.77
N GLY A 328 -20.70 -16.74 -5.61
CA GLY A 328 -20.49 -18.12 -6.05
C GLY A 328 -21.71 -18.68 -6.76
N THR A 329 -22.36 -17.87 -7.61
CA THR A 329 -23.68 -18.17 -8.17
C THR A 329 -23.71 -19.41 -9.07
N GLY A 330 -22.58 -19.81 -9.67
CA GLY A 330 -22.53 -20.96 -10.59
C GLY A 330 -23.34 -20.74 -11.85
N ASN A 331 -23.59 -19.47 -12.18
CA ASN A 331 -24.43 -19.03 -13.28
C ASN A 331 -23.63 -19.09 -14.59
N SER A 332 -24.30 -19.46 -15.69
CA SER A 332 -23.67 -19.39 -17.00
C SER A 332 -23.55 -17.92 -17.46
N PRO A 333 -22.47 -17.53 -18.15
CA PRO A 333 -22.32 -16.17 -18.73
C PRO A 333 -23.50 -15.72 -19.62
N ALA A 334 -24.31 -16.65 -20.14
CA ALA A 334 -25.51 -16.35 -20.92
C ALA A 334 -26.54 -15.47 -20.18
N ILE A 335 -26.57 -15.50 -18.84
CA ILE A 335 -27.46 -14.67 -18.02
C ILE A 335 -27.21 -13.16 -18.22
N ILE A 336 -26.00 -12.79 -18.66
CA ILE A 336 -25.65 -11.39 -18.98
C ILE A 336 -26.60 -10.78 -20.03
N LEU A 337 -27.14 -11.60 -20.94
CA LEU A 337 -28.11 -11.17 -21.95
C LEU A 337 -29.54 -11.11 -21.39
N GLU A 338 -29.88 -11.89 -20.37
CA GLU A 338 -31.23 -11.92 -19.79
C GLU A 338 -31.52 -10.70 -18.90
N VAL A 339 -30.47 -10.15 -18.26
CA VAL A 339 -30.59 -8.95 -17.42
C VAL A 339 -30.83 -7.69 -18.28
N SER A 340 -30.62 -7.73 -19.61
CA SER A 340 -30.73 -6.53 -20.45
C SER A 340 -32.13 -6.01 -20.72
N ASP A 341 -33.17 -6.83 -20.52
CA ASP A 341 -34.55 -6.45 -20.84
C ASP A 341 -35.29 -5.75 -19.68
N ALA A 342 -34.71 -5.73 -18.47
CA ALA A 342 -35.36 -5.13 -17.30
C ALA A 342 -34.99 -3.64 -17.07
N ASP A 343 -33.90 -3.13 -17.63
CA ASP A 343 -33.34 -1.80 -17.31
C ASP A 343 -33.34 -0.78 -18.46
N VAL A 344 -34.05 -1.05 -19.56
CA VAL A 344 -34.21 -0.09 -20.69
C VAL A 344 -35.64 0.47 -20.72
N SER A 345 -36.04 1.17 -19.67
CA SER A 345 -37.07 2.21 -19.79
C SER A 345 -36.77 3.35 -18.84
N ASP A 346 -35.93 4.28 -19.28
CA ASP A 346 -36.05 5.70 -18.90
C ASP A 346 -35.08 6.52 -19.75
N THR A 347 -35.58 7.00 -20.90
CA THR A 347 -35.06 8.22 -21.56
C THR A 347 -36.06 8.69 -22.62
N SER A 348 -37.12 9.39 -22.20
CA SER A 348 -37.67 10.58 -22.86
C SER A 348 -38.99 11.03 -22.21
N GLY A 349 -39.00 12.24 -21.65
CA GLY A 349 -40.23 12.87 -21.15
C GLY A 349 -39.95 13.93 -20.10
N ASP A 350 -39.99 15.19 -20.52
CA ASP A 350 -39.91 16.38 -19.67
C ASP A 350 -41.33 16.73 -19.16
N SER A 351 -41.55 16.72 -17.83
CA SER A 351 -42.54 17.57 -17.12
C SER A 351 -42.57 17.27 -15.61
N ASP A 352 -42.36 18.33 -14.83
CA ASP A 352 -42.86 18.68 -13.48
C ASP A 352 -43.29 17.62 -12.43
N LYS A 353 -42.73 17.82 -11.21
CA LYS A 353 -43.28 17.62 -9.85
C LYS A 353 -44.01 16.31 -9.50
N GLU A 354 -43.43 15.51 -8.60
CA GLU A 354 -43.83 15.42 -7.16
C GLU A 354 -43.17 14.22 -6.46
N SER A 355 -42.86 14.42 -5.18
CA SER A 355 -42.24 13.45 -4.27
C SER A 355 -43.08 12.18 -4.07
N ARG A 356 -42.44 11.01 -4.16
CA ARG A 356 -42.78 9.84 -3.33
C ARG A 356 -41.60 8.87 -3.27
N GLY A 357 -41.12 8.63 -2.05
CA GLY A 357 -39.94 7.83 -1.78
C GLY A 357 -40.09 6.38 -2.24
N LYS A 358 -39.13 5.91 -3.03
CA LYS A 358 -38.78 4.50 -3.14
C LYS A 358 -37.38 4.32 -2.55
N LYS A 359 -37.28 3.46 -1.53
CA LYS A 359 -36.03 3.04 -0.92
C LYS A 359 -35.12 2.47 -2.02
N LYS A 360 -33.94 3.08 -2.22
CA LYS A 360 -32.88 2.57 -3.11
C LYS A 360 -32.41 1.21 -2.60
N ALA A 361 -32.49 0.18 -3.44
CA ALA A 361 -31.90 -1.12 -3.17
C ALA A 361 -30.36 -1.04 -3.16
N PRO A 362 -29.67 -1.85 -2.34
CA PRO A 362 -28.21 -1.82 -2.23
C PRO A 362 -27.60 -2.75 -3.30
N GLY A 363 -26.73 -2.19 -4.15
CA GLY A 363 -26.02 -2.94 -5.19
C GLY A 363 -25.77 -2.10 -6.44
N LEU A 364 -24.97 -1.03 -6.33
CA LEU A 364 -24.53 -0.29 -7.51
C LEU A 364 -23.35 -1.05 -8.14
N GLY A 365 -23.59 -1.82 -9.19
CA GLY A 365 -22.53 -2.42 -10.00
C GLY A 365 -21.62 -1.37 -10.65
N VAL A 366 -20.47 -1.81 -11.16
CA VAL A 366 -19.54 -0.97 -11.93
C VAL A 366 -20.27 -0.40 -13.16
N THR A 367 -20.30 0.93 -13.26
CA THR A 367 -20.98 1.63 -14.36
C THR A 367 -20.08 1.75 -15.60
N SER A 368 -20.68 1.98 -16.77
CA SER A 368 -19.95 2.28 -18.02
C SER A 368 -19.04 3.51 -17.91
N ASN A 369 -19.41 4.50 -17.10
CA ASN A 369 -18.56 5.66 -16.79
C ASN A 369 -17.34 5.29 -15.95
N THR A 370 -17.50 4.38 -14.99
CA THR A 370 -16.40 3.86 -14.18
C THR A 370 -15.43 3.08 -15.07
N ILE A 371 -15.93 2.15 -15.90
CA ILE A 371 -15.14 1.42 -16.90
C ILE A 371 -14.37 2.40 -17.81
N GLY A 372 -15.05 3.42 -18.32
CA GLY A 372 -14.41 4.40 -19.19
C GLY A 372 -13.24 5.15 -18.53
N LYS A 373 -13.36 5.49 -17.24
CA LYS A 373 -12.26 6.08 -16.48
C LYS A 373 -11.12 5.09 -16.26
N LEU A 374 -11.42 3.84 -15.92
CA LEU A 374 -10.42 2.80 -15.69
C LEU A 374 -9.65 2.46 -16.98
N CYS A 375 -10.35 2.23 -18.10
CA CYS A 375 -9.73 1.97 -19.39
C CYS A 375 -8.83 3.13 -19.82
N ARG A 376 -9.28 4.38 -19.70
CA ARG A 376 -8.52 5.54 -20.17
C ARG A 376 -7.35 5.93 -19.24
N HIS A 377 -7.59 6.00 -17.94
CA HIS A 377 -6.65 6.61 -17.00
C HIS A 377 -5.79 5.58 -16.26
N ALA A 378 -6.37 4.45 -15.84
CA ALA A 378 -5.66 3.42 -15.08
C ALA A 378 -4.94 2.43 -16.00
N LEU A 379 -5.68 1.82 -16.93
CA LEU A 379 -5.16 0.79 -17.83
C LEU A 379 -4.50 1.40 -19.08
N ARG A 380 -4.79 2.66 -19.40
CA ARG A 380 -4.32 3.37 -20.60
C ARG A 380 -4.54 2.54 -21.87
N LEU A 381 -5.70 1.89 -21.94
CA LEU A 381 -6.14 1.16 -23.11
C LEU A 381 -6.53 2.15 -24.22
N PRO A 382 -6.32 1.81 -25.48
CA PRO A 382 -6.71 2.67 -26.59
C PRO A 382 -8.24 2.73 -26.70
N VAL A 383 -8.79 3.94 -26.80
CA VAL A 383 -10.23 4.17 -26.80
C VAL A 383 -10.64 5.05 -27.96
N HIS A 384 -11.76 4.72 -28.60
CA HIS A 384 -12.30 5.48 -29.72
C HIS A 384 -13.74 5.90 -29.44
N ARG A 385 -14.15 7.05 -29.98
CA ARG A 385 -15.52 7.54 -29.83
C ARG A 385 -16.36 7.04 -31.00
N MET A 386 -17.42 6.29 -30.71
CA MET A 386 -18.36 5.80 -31.72
C MET A 386 -19.78 6.29 -31.40
N GLY A 387 -20.31 7.17 -32.25
CA GLY A 387 -21.62 7.78 -32.08
C GLY A 387 -21.75 8.53 -30.75
N ARG A 388 -22.73 8.14 -29.91
CA ARG A 388 -22.97 8.72 -28.57
C ARG A 388 -22.10 8.09 -27.47
N GLY A 389 -21.30 7.07 -27.77
CA GLY A 389 -20.53 6.30 -26.78
C GLY A 389 -19.02 6.24 -27.05
N TYR A 390 -18.33 5.51 -26.18
CA TYR A 390 -16.92 5.18 -26.31
C TYR A 390 -16.73 3.66 -26.32
N VAL A 391 -15.70 3.23 -27.03
CA VAL A 391 -15.31 1.83 -27.17
C VAL A 391 -13.85 1.66 -26.80
N VAL A 392 -13.51 0.50 -26.22
CA VAL A 392 -12.14 0.06 -26.04
C VAL A 392 -11.71 -0.68 -27.30
N ILE A 393 -10.59 -0.27 -27.90
CA ILE A 393 -10.00 -0.97 -29.04
C ILE A 393 -9.15 -2.12 -28.49
N ILE A 394 -9.43 -3.33 -28.96
CA ILE A 394 -8.76 -4.58 -28.53
C ILE A 394 -7.87 -5.16 -29.62
N HIS A 395 -8.12 -4.82 -30.89
CA HIS A 395 -7.25 -5.12 -32.02
C HIS A 395 -7.31 -3.98 -33.02
N SER A 396 -6.19 -3.64 -33.64
CA SER A 396 -6.09 -2.62 -34.70
C SER A 396 -5.10 -3.11 -35.76
N GLU A 397 -5.45 -2.98 -37.04
CA GLU A 397 -4.53 -3.30 -38.13
C GLU A 397 -3.48 -2.20 -38.35
N MET A 398 -3.84 -0.93 -38.19
CA MET A 398 -2.92 0.19 -38.43
C MET A 398 -2.06 0.56 -37.22
N GLN A 399 -2.52 0.27 -36.00
CA GLN A 399 -1.83 0.61 -34.75
C GLN A 399 -1.63 -0.65 -33.89
N LYS A 400 -1.05 -1.69 -34.48
CA LYS A 400 -0.80 -2.99 -33.83
C LYS A 400 0.02 -2.85 -32.54
N GLU A 401 1.16 -2.17 -32.61
CA GLU A 401 2.07 -1.97 -31.47
C GLU A 401 1.35 -1.29 -30.29
N LEU A 402 0.59 -0.24 -30.56
CA LEU A 402 -0.09 0.54 -29.52
C LEU A 402 -1.22 -0.22 -28.80
N VAL A 403 -1.89 -1.15 -29.49
CA VAL A 403 -3.04 -1.90 -28.95
C VAL A 403 -2.60 -3.27 -28.42
N GLN A 404 -1.93 -4.07 -29.24
CA GLN A 404 -1.64 -5.47 -28.95
C GLN A 404 -0.54 -5.60 -27.90
N GLU A 405 0.57 -4.85 -28.01
CA GLU A 405 1.62 -4.86 -26.97
C GLU A 405 1.07 -4.35 -25.65
N ARG A 406 0.15 -3.38 -25.66
CA ARG A 406 -0.46 -2.85 -24.44
C ARG A 406 -1.30 -3.91 -23.73
N ILE A 407 -2.08 -4.69 -24.46
CA ILE A 407 -2.90 -5.79 -23.92
C ILE A 407 -2.00 -6.91 -23.40
N GLU A 408 -0.93 -7.25 -24.11
CA GLU A 408 0.06 -8.23 -23.65
C GLU A 408 0.80 -7.76 -22.37
N LEU A 409 1.16 -6.48 -22.28
CA LEU A 409 1.79 -5.91 -21.09
C LEU A 409 0.87 -5.92 -19.86
N LEU A 410 -0.45 -5.78 -20.06
CA LEU A 410 -1.44 -5.85 -18.98
C LEU A 410 -1.69 -7.28 -18.47
N ARG A 411 -1.18 -8.30 -19.17
CA ARG A 411 -1.24 -9.71 -18.76
C ARG A 411 -0.09 -10.11 -17.83
N VAL A 412 1.08 -9.49 -17.99
CA VAL A 412 2.31 -9.83 -17.24
C VAL A 412 2.41 -9.06 -15.92
N ARG A 413 1.60 -8.00 -15.75
CA ARG A 413 1.47 -7.20 -14.53
C ARG A 413 0.25 -7.61 -13.73
#